data_AF-A0AAP8T1S2-F1
#
_entry.id   AF-A0AAP8T1S2-F1
#
_cell.length_a   1.000
_cell.length_b   1.000
_cell.length_c   1.000
_cell.angle_alpha   90.00
_cell.angle_beta   90.00
_cell.angle_gamma   90.00
#
_symmetry.space_group_name_H-M   'P 1'
#
loop_
_entity.id
_entity.type
_entity.pdbx_description
1 polymer ?
#
loop_
_entity_poly.entity_id
_entity_poly.type
_entity_poly.pdbx_seq_one_letter_code
_entity_poly.pdbx_strand_id
1 'polypeptide(L)' 'LLSGAILSGCDQKNTANDEHKNHLTIYTTIFPLMDFAKKIGGKYVDVTSIYPAGVDTHDFEPTSKQIVKIANADLFIYN' A
#
# COMPACT_ATOMS: atom_id res chain seq x y z
N LEU A 1 -5.44 -59.58 2.17
CA LEU A 1 -6.17 -58.71 1.21
C LEU A 1 -6.83 -57.60 2.04
N LEU A 2 -6.06 -56.58 2.42
CA LEU A 2 -5.98 -55.26 1.77
C LEU A 2 -7.31 -54.49 1.84
N SER A 3 -7.38 -53.47 2.70
CA SER A 3 -7.82 -52.11 2.33
C SER A 3 -7.98 -51.23 3.58
N GLY A 4 -6.95 -50.46 3.90
CA GLY A 4 -7.09 -49.24 4.69
C GLY A 4 -7.02 -48.06 3.73
N ALA A 5 -8.12 -47.33 3.55
CA ALA A 5 -8.16 -46.13 2.73
C ALA A 5 -7.74 -44.92 3.57
N ILE A 6 -6.58 -44.35 3.28
CA ILE A 6 -6.14 -43.06 3.85
C ILE A 6 -6.56 -41.99 2.85
N LEU A 7 -7.59 -41.20 3.19
CA LEU A 7 -7.92 -39.99 2.46
C LEU A 7 -6.93 -38.89 2.86
N SER A 8 -5.86 -38.73 2.07
CA SER A 8 -5.04 -37.51 2.11
C SER A 8 -5.75 -36.43 1.30
N GLY A 9 -6.54 -35.59 1.97
CA GLY A 9 -7.02 -34.34 1.39
C GLY A 9 -5.85 -33.37 1.26
N CYS A 10 -5.38 -33.14 0.03
CA CYS A 10 -4.55 -31.98 -0.26
C CYS A 10 -5.44 -30.74 -0.18
N ASP A 11 -5.28 -29.96 0.90
CA ASP A 11 -5.75 -28.59 0.97
C ASP A 11 -4.97 -27.80 -0.08
N GLN A 12 -5.56 -27.65 -1.25
CA GLN A 12 -5.02 -26.80 -2.31
C GLN A 12 -5.22 -25.36 -1.86
N LYS A 13 -4.30 -24.88 -1.01
CA LYS A 13 -4.16 -23.46 -0.69
C LYS A 13 -3.94 -22.73 -2.01
N ASN A 14 -5.01 -22.19 -2.56
CA ASN A 14 -4.97 -21.14 -3.55
C ASN A 14 -4.24 -19.96 -2.90
N THR A 15 -2.92 -19.91 -3.06
CA THR A 15 -2.09 -18.75 -2.80
C THR A 15 -2.35 -17.72 -3.90
N ALA A 16 -3.58 -17.25 -3.98
CA ALA A 16 -3.92 -16.06 -4.73
C ALA A 16 -3.91 -14.89 -3.74
N ASN A 17 -2.95 -13.99 -3.94
CA ASN A 17 -2.86 -12.65 -3.36
C ASN A 17 -2.50 -12.52 -1.87
N ASP A 18 -1.23 -12.72 -1.55
CA ASP A 18 -0.59 -12.12 -0.35
C ASP A 18 0.43 -11.01 -0.72
N GLU A 19 0.42 -10.53 -1.98
CA GLU A 19 1.41 -9.53 -2.42
C GLU A 19 1.23 -8.16 -1.74
N HIS A 20 0.01 -7.79 -1.35
CA HIS A 20 -0.25 -6.49 -0.70
C HIS A 20 -0.11 -6.50 0.83
N LYS A 21 0.05 -7.65 1.50
CA LYS A 21 0.08 -7.68 2.98
C LYS A 21 1.37 -7.08 3.58
N ASN A 22 2.38 -6.79 2.79
CA ASN A 22 3.69 -6.34 3.26
C ASN A 22 4.17 -5.00 2.68
N HIS A 23 3.29 -4.22 2.03
CA HIS A 23 3.68 -2.90 1.52
C HIS A 23 3.40 -1.83 2.56
N LEU A 24 4.36 -0.91 2.74
CA LEU A 24 4.14 0.27 3.57
C LEU A 24 3.34 1.30 2.76
N THR A 25 2.22 1.75 3.31
CA THR A 25 1.45 2.86 2.75
C THR A 25 2.07 4.17 3.22
N ILE A 26 2.55 4.97 2.28
CA ILE A 26 3.25 6.23 2.55
C ILE A 26 2.52 7.39 1.88
N TYR A 27 2.21 8.44 2.64
CA TYR A 27 1.76 9.71 2.07
C TYR A 27 2.88 10.76 2.12
N THR A 28 2.96 11.61 1.10
CA THR A 28 3.91 12.74 1.07
C THR A 28 3.22 14.06 0.76
N THR A 29 3.83 15.19 1.13
CA THR A 29 3.35 16.50 0.67
C THR A 29 3.61 16.66 -0.82
N ILE A 30 4.87 16.82 -1.25
CA ILE A 30 5.24 17.17 -2.62
C ILE A 30 5.70 15.97 -3.48
N PHE A 31 5.63 16.13 -4.81
CA PHE A 31 6.06 15.12 -5.78
C PHE A 31 7.51 14.66 -5.62
N PRO A 32 8.51 15.54 -5.37
CA PRO A 32 9.90 15.08 -5.16
C PRO A 32 10.04 14.07 -4.01
N LEU A 33 9.33 14.29 -2.89
CA LEU A 33 9.34 13.35 -1.77
C LEU A 33 8.68 12.02 -2.15
N MET A 34 7.58 12.05 -2.90
CA MET A 34 6.95 10.84 -3.43
C MET A 34 7.93 10.07 -4.33
N ASP A 35 8.61 10.76 -5.26
CA ASP A 35 9.54 10.15 -6.21
C ASP A 35 10.74 9.50 -5.49
N PHE A 36 11.31 10.17 -4.50
CA PHE A 36 12.38 9.60 -3.67
C PHE A 36 11.92 8.38 -2.89
N ALA A 37 10.79 8.46 -2.19
CA ALA A 37 10.27 7.34 -1.41
C ALA A 37 9.94 6.14 -2.31
N LYS A 38 9.37 6.36 -3.51
CA LYS A 38 9.15 5.30 -4.52
C LYS A 38 10.45 4.66 -4.98
N LYS A 39 11.45 5.47 -5.34
CA LYS A 39 12.75 4.96 -5.83
C LYS A 39 13.51 4.16 -4.77
N ILE A 40 13.45 4.60 -3.52
CA ILE A 40 14.13 3.95 -2.39
C ILE A 40 13.39 2.68 -1.95
N GLY A 41 12.06 2.77 -1.75
CA GLY A 41 11.27 1.64 -1.26
C GLY A 41 10.90 0.61 -2.34
N GLY A 42 10.94 1.01 -3.62
CA GLY A 42 10.69 0.12 -4.75
C GLY A 42 9.36 -0.63 -4.63
N LYS A 43 9.41 -1.95 -4.74
CA LYS A 43 8.23 -2.83 -4.65
C LYS A 43 7.66 -2.99 -3.23
N TYR A 44 8.26 -2.41 -2.20
CA TYR A 44 7.85 -2.60 -0.80
C TYR A 44 6.99 -1.45 -0.27
N VAL A 45 6.72 -0.43 -1.09
CA VAL A 45 6.04 0.79 -0.65
C VAL A 45 4.99 1.21 -1.66
N ASP A 46 3.85 1.67 -1.14
CA ASP A 46 2.80 2.32 -1.89
C ASP A 46 2.77 3.79 -1.51
N VAL A 47 3.38 4.64 -2.34
CA VAL A 47 3.58 6.07 -2.03
C VAL A 47 2.64 6.97 -2.84
N THR A 48 1.94 7.88 -2.17
CA THR A 48 1.04 8.86 -2.79
C THR A 48 1.29 10.27 -2.27
N SER A 49 1.39 11.26 -3.17
CA SER A 49 1.37 12.68 -2.76
C SER A 49 -0.05 13.11 -2.44
N ILE A 50 -0.22 13.91 -1.39
CA ILE A 50 -1.53 14.48 -1.04
C ILE A 50 -1.99 15.49 -2.07
N TYR A 51 -1.07 16.14 -2.80
CA TYR A 51 -1.39 17.08 -3.87
C TYR A 51 -1.69 16.30 -5.16
N PRO A 52 -2.92 16.39 -5.69
CA PRO A 52 -3.24 15.83 -7.00
C PRO A 52 -2.36 16.43 -8.11
N ALA A 53 -2.26 15.72 -9.23
CA ALA A 53 -1.56 16.25 -10.39
C ALA A 53 -2.31 17.47 -10.95
N GLY A 54 -1.59 18.58 -11.19
CA GLY A 54 -2.12 19.76 -11.87
C GLY A 54 -2.93 20.73 -11.01
N VAL A 55 -2.98 20.55 -9.69
CA VAL A 55 -3.58 21.53 -8.76
C VAL A 55 -2.52 22.49 -8.23
N ASP A 56 -2.96 23.72 -7.96
CA ASP A 56 -2.19 24.67 -7.19
C ASP A 56 -2.12 24.19 -5.73
N THR A 57 -0.89 24.06 -5.21
CA THR A 57 -0.65 23.58 -3.85
C THR A 57 -1.00 24.61 -2.78
N HIS A 58 -1.13 25.89 -3.14
CA HIS A 58 -1.46 26.96 -2.20
C HIS A 58 -2.94 26.95 -1.80
N ASP A 59 -3.81 26.46 -2.67
CA ASP A 59 -5.27 26.39 -2.46
C ASP A 59 -5.77 24.95 -2.22
N PHE A 60 -4.85 23.99 -2.09
CA PHE A 60 -5.23 22.59 -1.89
C PHE A 60 -5.74 22.34 -0.47
N GLU A 61 -7.01 21.95 -0.37
CA GLU A 61 -7.60 21.49 0.89
C GLU A 61 -7.97 20.00 0.80
N PRO A 62 -7.37 19.14 1.66
CA PRO A 62 -7.71 17.72 1.69
C PRO A 62 -9.11 17.50 2.27
N THR A 63 -9.86 16.59 1.66
CA THR A 63 -11.15 16.15 2.19
C THR A 63 -10.97 15.40 3.51
N SER A 64 -11.99 15.37 4.37
CA SER A 64 -11.97 14.58 5.62
C SER A 64 -11.65 13.10 5.36
N LYS A 65 -12.10 12.55 4.22
CA LYS A 65 -11.77 11.18 3.80
C LYS A 65 -10.28 10.99 3.50
N GLN A 66 -9.63 11.99 2.90
CA GLN A 66 -8.18 11.96 2.67
C GLN A 66 -7.41 12.07 3.99
N ILE A 67 -7.84 12.95 4.91
CA ILE A 67 -7.24 13.04 6.25
C ILE A 67 -7.29 11.70 6.98
N VAL A 68 -8.44 11.01 6.96
CA VAL A 68 -8.56 9.68 7.56
C VAL A 68 -7.61 8.68 6.90
N LYS A 69 -7.41 8.72 5.57
CA LYS A 69 -6.44 7.84 4.90
C LYS A 69 -5.00 8.14 5.30
N ILE A 70 -4.63 9.41 5.37
CA ILE A 70 -3.29 9.85 5.79
C ILE A 70 -3.03 9.40 7.24
N ALA A 71 -4.02 9.53 8.12
CA ALA A 71 -3.91 9.12 9.53
C ALA A 71 -3.76 7.61 9.72
N ASN A 72 -4.27 6.79 8.80
CA ASN A 72 -4.13 5.33 8.81
C ASN A 72 -2.90 4.82 8.05
N ALA A 73 -2.09 5.72 7.47
CA ALA A 73 -0.89 5.34 6.75
C ALA A 73 0.25 4.97 7.70
N ASP A 74 1.20 4.16 7.23
CA ASP A 74 2.36 3.75 8.02
C ASP A 74 3.38 4.89 8.18
N LEU A 75 3.41 5.82 7.21
CA LEU A 75 4.30 6.98 7.23
C LEU A 75 3.70 8.18 6.48
N PHE A 76 3.88 9.37 7.05
CA PHE A 76 3.59 10.65 6.40
C PHE A 76 4.86 11.51 6.35
N ILE A 77 5.28 11.89 5.15
CA ILE A 77 6.49 12.70 4.90
C ILE A 77 6.09 14.11 4.47
N TYR A 78 6.52 15.12 5.24
CA TYR A 78 6.21 16.52 4.98
C TYR A 78 7.47 17.38 4.83
N ASN A 79 7.30 18.57 4.25
CA ASN A 79 8.28 19.65 4.14
C ASN A 79 7.56 20.97 4.29
#